data_AF-A0A1M3MZY7-F1
#
_entry.id   AF-A0A1M3MZY7-F1
#
_cell.length_a   1.000
_cell.length_b   1.000
_cell.length_c   1.000
_cell.angle_alpha   90.00
_cell.angle_beta   90.00
_cell.angle_gamma   90.00
#
_symmetry.space_group_name_H-M   'P 1'
#
loop_
_entity.id
_entity.type
_entity.pdbx_description
1 polymer ?
#
loop_
_entity_poly.entity_id
_entity_poly.type
_entity_poly.pdbx_seq_one_letter_code
_entity_poly.pdbx_strand_id
1 'polypeptide(L)'
;MTIDQEHPAARYDDRVTELGGRAKLAVFALAATIAVRVWDAGVRHWSLDLLGGLESSDESAEVALQTDLEAADGLVNAGLVAHYVVLAVTAVLFLRWVHLLVTLTRAFGDGYLPWKPSSAVWGFFLPIVSLFRPYQVLRDVHEALDPRDVLPPTARVDRDAAGDYRSVTLITPPEPKPLSNGFIGVWWGVYVAANILSRIMNASGQTATTVDDVSAVYNGNILVDVVDLVAAVLAIRVVSSVTARLAERFRRIRYTTPESLEAQGVSIR
;
A
#
# COMPACT_ATOMS: atom_id res chain seq x y z
N MET A 1 11.78 -32.73 -32.23
CA MET A 1 11.08 -31.55 -32.74
C MET A 1 9.64 -31.62 -32.25
N THR A 2 9.45 -31.36 -30.95
CA THR A 2 8.14 -31.30 -30.33
C THR A 2 7.65 -29.87 -30.47
N ILE A 3 6.43 -29.74 -31.00
CA ILE A 3 5.69 -28.50 -31.16
C ILE A 3 5.78 -27.71 -29.86
N ASP A 4 5.98 -26.40 -30.01
CA ASP A 4 5.97 -25.33 -29.01
C ASP A 4 4.80 -25.50 -28.02
N GLN A 5 4.95 -26.39 -27.04
CA GLN A 5 3.97 -26.54 -25.98
C GLN A 5 4.17 -25.33 -25.07
N GLU A 6 3.27 -24.36 -25.22
CA GLU A 6 3.22 -23.19 -24.36
C GLU A 6 3.31 -23.63 -22.90
N HIS A 7 4.25 -23.04 -22.17
CA HIS A 7 4.46 -23.33 -20.75
C HIS A 7 3.12 -23.14 -20.00
N PRO A 8 2.69 -24.05 -19.12
CA PRO A 8 1.37 -23.98 -18.46
C PRO A 8 1.13 -22.67 -17.68
N ALA A 9 2.20 -22.00 -17.26
CA ALA A 9 2.14 -20.68 -16.62
C ALA A 9 1.83 -19.52 -17.59
N ALA A 10 1.99 -19.68 -18.91
CA ALA A 10 1.83 -18.63 -19.92
C ALA A 10 0.41 -18.03 -19.92
N ARG A 11 -0.62 -18.83 -19.59
CA ARG A 11 -2.01 -18.35 -19.43
C ARG A 11 -2.20 -17.27 -18.36
N TYR A 12 -1.18 -17.04 -17.53
CA TYR A 12 -1.20 -16.03 -16.47
C TYR A 12 -0.36 -14.78 -16.79
N ASP A 13 0.33 -14.74 -17.93
CA ASP A 13 1.22 -13.62 -18.33
C ASP A 13 0.44 -12.27 -18.28
N ASP A 14 -0.76 -12.23 -18.85
CA ASP A 14 -1.64 -11.05 -18.84
C ASP A 14 -2.07 -10.65 -17.42
N ARG A 15 -2.40 -11.63 -16.57
CA ARG A 15 -2.91 -11.37 -15.22
C ARG A 15 -1.82 -10.86 -14.29
N VAL A 16 -0.58 -11.32 -14.45
CA VAL A 16 0.58 -10.82 -13.71
C VAL A 16 0.91 -9.38 -14.13
N THR A 17 0.80 -9.08 -15.43
CA THR A 17 0.94 -7.72 -15.96
C THR A 17 -0.16 -6.80 -15.42
N GLU A 18 -1.41 -7.28 -15.39
CA GLU A 18 -2.55 -6.58 -14.80
C GLU A 18 -2.32 -6.30 -13.30
N LEU A 19 -1.78 -7.24 -12.54
CA LEU A 19 -1.44 -7.02 -11.13
C LEU A 19 -0.44 -5.88 -10.97
N GLY A 20 0.61 -5.84 -11.80
CA GLY A 20 1.58 -4.75 -11.80
C GLY A 20 0.91 -3.39 -12.07
N GLY A 21 -0.04 -3.34 -13.00
CA GLY A 21 -0.85 -2.14 -13.27
C GLY A 21 -1.70 -1.71 -12.07
N ARG A 22 -2.44 -2.65 -11.47
CA ARG A 22 -3.27 -2.38 -10.28
C ARG A 22 -2.44 -1.96 -9.07
N ALA A 23 -1.26 -2.54 -8.89
CA ALA A 23 -0.32 -2.15 -7.83
C ALA A 23 0.15 -0.70 -8.01
N LYS A 24 0.50 -0.29 -9.24
CA LYS A 24 0.87 1.10 -9.55
C LYS A 24 -0.27 2.07 -9.25
N LEU A 25 -1.51 1.72 -9.60
CA LEU A 25 -2.68 2.53 -9.28
C LEU A 25 -2.89 2.67 -7.77
N ALA A 26 -2.75 1.56 -7.01
CA ALA A 26 -2.83 1.59 -5.56
C ALA A 26 -1.72 2.46 -4.93
N VAL A 27 -0.48 2.36 -5.43
CA VAL A 27 0.64 3.21 -5.01
C VAL A 27 0.37 4.69 -5.31
N PHE A 28 -0.17 5.00 -6.49
CA PHE A 28 -0.50 6.38 -6.86
C PHE A 28 -1.61 6.95 -5.98
N ALA A 29 -2.61 6.15 -5.64
CA ALA A 29 -3.68 6.54 -4.72
C ALA A 29 -3.14 6.77 -3.29
N LEU A 30 -2.25 5.89 -2.80
CA LEU A 30 -1.55 6.10 -1.53
C LEU A 30 -0.69 7.38 -1.56
N ALA A 31 -0.01 7.67 -2.66
CA ALA A 31 0.73 8.93 -2.81
C ALA A 31 -0.20 10.16 -2.82
N ALA A 32 -1.40 10.04 -3.40
CA ALA A 32 -2.42 11.10 -3.33
C ALA A 32 -2.90 11.33 -1.90
N THR A 33 -3.04 10.28 -1.07
CA THR A 33 -3.36 10.48 0.36
C THR A 33 -2.29 11.31 1.08
N ILE A 34 -1.00 11.06 0.76
CA ILE A 34 0.12 11.84 1.31
C ILE A 34 -0.01 13.32 0.95
N ALA A 35 -0.30 13.63 -0.32
CA ALA A 35 -0.47 15.01 -0.76
C ALA A 35 -1.62 15.73 -0.03
N VAL A 36 -2.75 15.04 0.15
CA VAL A 36 -3.89 15.59 0.91
C VAL A 36 -3.51 15.83 2.38
N ARG A 37 -2.78 14.92 3.02
CA ARG A 37 -2.35 15.13 4.42
C ARG A 37 -1.41 16.31 4.60
N VAL A 38 -0.49 16.50 3.65
CA VAL A 38 0.42 17.65 3.68
C VAL A 38 -0.36 18.96 3.52
N TRP A 39 -1.36 18.97 2.64
CA TRP A 39 -2.26 20.11 2.50
C TRP A 39 -3.06 20.39 3.78
N ASP A 40 -3.71 19.37 4.35
CA ASP A 40 -4.53 19.49 5.57
C ASP A 40 -3.70 20.02 6.75
N ALA A 41 -2.48 19.50 6.93
CA ALA A 41 -1.55 19.97 7.96
C ALA A 41 -1.18 21.45 7.76
N GLY A 42 -0.95 21.88 6.51
CA GLY A 42 -0.67 23.28 6.18
C GLY A 42 -1.85 24.22 6.48
N VAL A 43 -3.07 23.82 6.11
CA VAL A 43 -4.28 24.59 6.39
C VAL A 43 -4.52 24.71 7.91
N ARG A 44 -4.36 23.62 8.66
CA ARG A 44 -4.50 23.66 10.13
C ARG A 44 -3.43 24.51 10.80
N HIS A 45 -2.19 24.45 10.31
CA HIS A 45 -1.12 25.31 10.83
C HIS A 45 -1.44 26.79 10.59
N TRP A 46 -1.88 27.16 9.39
CA TRP A 46 -2.31 28.52 9.09
C TRP A 46 -3.48 28.96 9.98
N SER A 47 -4.45 28.08 10.23
CA SER A 47 -5.56 28.39 11.12
C SER A 47 -5.13 28.62 12.58
N LEU A 48 -4.10 27.92 13.07
CA LEU A 48 -3.52 28.17 14.39
C LEU A 48 -2.85 29.54 14.48
N ASP A 49 -2.14 29.95 13.42
CA ASP A 49 -1.50 31.26 13.36
C ASP A 49 -2.54 32.40 13.38
N LEU A 50 -3.67 32.22 12.69
CA LEU A 50 -4.79 33.16 12.69
C LEU A 50 -5.44 33.28 14.09
N LEU A 51 -5.65 32.15 14.78
CA LEU A 51 -6.21 32.14 16.13
C LEU A 51 -5.30 32.87 17.13
N GLY A 52 -3.98 32.67 17.06
CA GLY A 52 -3.03 33.42 17.89
C GLY A 52 -2.96 34.92 17.55
N GLY A 53 -3.21 35.27 16.29
CA GLY A 53 -3.30 36.66 15.85
C GLY A 53 -4.45 37.42 16.51
N LEU A 54 -5.63 36.79 16.63
CA LEU A 54 -6.82 37.39 17.24
C LEU A 54 -6.61 37.79 18.71
N GLU A 55 -5.88 37.00 19.48
CA GLU A 55 -5.64 37.28 20.90
C GLU A 55 -4.81 38.55 21.13
N SER A 56 -4.11 39.03 20.10
CA SER A 56 -3.17 40.16 20.18
C SER A 56 -3.59 41.37 19.35
N SER A 57 -4.76 41.34 18.71
CA SER A 57 -5.16 42.30 17.69
C SER A 57 -6.13 43.39 18.19
N ASP A 58 -6.03 44.60 17.61
CA ASP A 58 -7.00 45.68 17.79
C ASP A 58 -8.30 45.43 16.98
N GLU A 59 -9.41 46.08 17.35
CA GLU A 59 -10.78 45.88 16.82
C GLU A 59 -10.88 45.87 15.28
N SER A 60 -10.12 46.71 14.57
CA SER A 60 -10.12 46.72 13.09
C SER A 60 -9.41 45.51 12.46
N ALA A 61 -8.39 44.99 13.14
CA ALA A 61 -7.65 43.81 12.70
C ALA A 61 -8.43 42.51 13.03
N GLU A 62 -9.23 42.51 14.11
CA GLU A 62 -10.14 41.41 14.45
C GLU A 62 -11.12 41.10 13.32
N VAL A 63 -11.71 42.13 12.68
CA VAL A 63 -12.66 41.93 11.56
C VAL A 63 -11.99 41.26 10.35
N ALA A 64 -10.76 41.66 10.03
CA ALA A 64 -9.99 41.06 8.94
C ALA A 64 -9.62 39.60 9.26
N LEU A 65 -9.12 39.35 10.47
CA LEU A 65 -8.76 38.00 10.95
C LEU A 65 -9.98 37.07 11.02
N GLN A 66 -11.15 37.58 11.40
CA GLN A 66 -12.38 36.81 11.39
C GLN A 66 -12.75 36.33 9.98
N THR A 67 -12.59 37.19 8.97
CA THR A 67 -12.85 36.82 7.56
C THR A 67 -11.88 35.72 7.09
N ASP A 68 -10.61 35.83 7.48
CA ASP A 68 -9.59 34.82 7.14
C ASP A 68 -9.86 33.48 7.85
N LEU A 69 -10.36 33.51 9.09
CA LEU A 69 -10.76 32.31 9.83
C LEU A 69 -11.95 31.60 9.21
N GLU A 70 -12.98 32.32 8.75
CA GLU A 70 -14.09 31.73 8.02
C GLU A 70 -13.62 31.03 6.73
N ALA A 71 -12.64 31.62 6.02
CA ALA A 71 -12.01 31.00 4.87
C ALA A 71 -11.20 29.75 5.25
N ALA A 72 -10.43 29.81 6.35
CA ALA A 72 -9.68 28.67 6.87
C ALA A 72 -10.60 27.51 7.25
N ASP A 73 -11.70 27.76 7.95
CA ASP A 73 -12.71 26.74 8.29
C ASP A 73 -13.33 26.10 7.04
N GLY A 74 -13.58 26.90 6.00
CA GLY A 74 -13.99 26.40 4.69
C GLY A 74 -12.98 25.43 4.08
N LEU A 75 -11.69 25.77 4.13
CA LEU A 75 -10.60 24.93 3.64
C LEU A 75 -10.40 23.66 4.48
N VAL A 76 -10.51 23.74 5.81
CA VAL A 76 -10.45 22.57 6.70
C VAL A 76 -11.56 21.58 6.37
N ASN A 77 -12.79 22.06 6.18
CA ASN A 77 -13.93 21.23 5.80
C ASN A 77 -13.76 20.63 4.39
N ALA A 78 -13.26 21.40 3.43
CA ALA A 78 -12.96 20.90 2.09
C ALA A 78 -11.87 19.81 2.11
N GLY A 79 -10.84 19.99 2.94
CA GLY A 79 -9.78 19.00 3.19
C GLY A 79 -10.34 17.69 3.74
N LEU A 80 -11.24 17.77 4.73
CA LEU A 80 -11.95 16.61 5.27
C LEU A 80 -12.73 15.84 4.20
N VAL A 81 -13.47 16.53 3.33
CA VAL A 81 -14.20 15.89 2.23
C VAL A 81 -13.23 15.24 1.24
N ALA A 82 -12.19 15.96 0.83
CA ALA A 82 -11.17 15.46 -0.07
C ALA A 82 -10.48 14.20 0.48
N HIS A 83 -10.15 14.22 1.78
CA HIS A 83 -9.58 13.08 2.49
C HIS A 83 -10.46 11.84 2.36
N TYR A 84 -11.75 11.93 2.69
CA TYR A 84 -12.63 10.76 2.66
C TYR A 84 -12.86 10.24 1.24
N VAL A 85 -12.92 11.12 0.24
CA VAL A 85 -13.02 10.73 -1.17
C VAL A 85 -11.77 9.99 -1.62
N VAL A 86 -10.58 10.55 -1.36
CA VAL A 86 -9.30 9.93 -1.74
C VAL A 86 -9.10 8.61 -0.99
N LEU A 87 -9.49 8.54 0.29
CA LEU A 87 -9.45 7.32 1.08
C LEU A 87 -10.35 6.24 0.47
N ALA A 88 -11.58 6.57 0.07
CA ALA A 88 -12.50 5.63 -0.56
C ALA A 88 -11.94 5.08 -1.90
N VAL A 89 -11.40 5.96 -2.75
CA VAL A 89 -10.75 5.56 -4.00
C VAL A 89 -9.54 4.66 -3.73
N THR A 90 -8.70 5.04 -2.75
CA THR A 90 -7.53 4.24 -2.33
C THR A 90 -7.94 2.86 -1.84
N ALA A 91 -8.98 2.78 -1.02
CA ALA A 91 -9.51 1.51 -0.52
C ALA A 91 -9.97 0.61 -1.67
N VAL A 92 -10.74 1.13 -2.64
CA VAL A 92 -11.21 0.35 -3.80
C VAL A 92 -10.02 -0.18 -4.61
N LEU A 93 -9.04 0.66 -4.94
CA LEU A 93 -7.87 0.26 -5.73
C LEU A 93 -7.01 -0.76 -4.99
N PHE A 94 -6.76 -0.54 -3.70
CA PHE A 94 -6.02 -1.45 -2.85
C PHE A 94 -6.72 -2.82 -2.74
N LEU A 95 -8.04 -2.84 -2.51
CA LEU A 95 -8.80 -4.09 -2.42
C LEU A 95 -8.83 -4.85 -3.77
N ARG A 96 -8.94 -4.15 -4.90
CA ARG A 96 -8.85 -4.79 -6.23
C ARG A 96 -7.47 -5.38 -6.51
N TRP A 97 -6.41 -4.76 -5.98
CA TRP A 97 -5.05 -5.32 -6.01
C TRP A 97 -4.95 -6.55 -5.10
N VAL A 98 -5.37 -6.47 -3.84
CA VAL A 98 -5.36 -7.61 -2.89
C VAL A 98 -6.13 -8.81 -3.43
N HIS A 99 -7.31 -8.59 -4.01
CA HIS A 99 -8.13 -9.66 -4.57
C HIS A 99 -7.38 -10.43 -5.68
N LEU A 100 -6.74 -9.71 -6.61
CA LEU A 100 -5.98 -10.32 -7.69
C LEU A 100 -4.72 -10.99 -7.15
N LEU A 101 -4.02 -10.35 -6.22
CA LEU A 101 -2.84 -10.89 -5.56
C LEU A 101 -3.14 -12.25 -4.92
N VAL A 102 -4.17 -12.34 -4.07
CA VAL A 102 -4.58 -13.59 -3.42
C VAL A 102 -4.98 -14.64 -4.46
N THR A 103 -5.63 -14.24 -5.55
CA THR A 103 -5.99 -15.17 -6.64
C THR A 103 -4.75 -15.78 -7.30
N LEU A 104 -3.75 -14.97 -7.62
CA LEU A 104 -2.51 -15.41 -8.26
C LEU A 104 -1.61 -16.19 -7.29
N THR A 105 -1.50 -15.77 -6.03
CA THR A 105 -0.77 -16.52 -5.00
C THR A 105 -1.34 -17.92 -4.82
N ARG A 106 -2.66 -18.12 -4.96
CA ARG A 106 -3.27 -19.46 -4.92
C ARG A 106 -2.99 -20.30 -6.16
N ALA A 107 -2.71 -19.68 -7.30
CA ALA A 107 -2.37 -20.38 -8.53
C ALA A 107 -0.90 -20.81 -8.56
N PHE A 108 -0.02 -20.05 -7.90
CA PHE A 108 1.44 -20.24 -7.89
C PHE A 108 2.01 -20.73 -6.55
N GLY A 109 1.17 -20.84 -5.53
CA GLY A 109 1.57 -21.17 -4.16
C GLY A 109 1.71 -22.66 -3.94
N ASP A 110 2.91 -23.09 -3.56
CA ASP A 110 3.21 -24.47 -3.13
C ASP A 110 2.61 -24.84 -1.76
N GLY A 111 1.87 -23.90 -1.15
CA GLY A 111 1.23 -24.05 0.14
C GLY A 111 -0.28 -23.79 0.10
N TYR A 112 -0.99 -24.40 1.04
CA TYR A 112 -2.40 -24.10 1.32
C TYR A 112 -2.53 -22.64 1.79
N LEU A 113 -2.84 -21.71 0.89
CA LEU A 113 -3.28 -20.39 1.31
C LEU A 113 -4.71 -20.54 1.87
N PRO A 114 -4.93 -20.29 3.18
CA PRO A 114 -6.25 -20.49 3.80
C PRO A 114 -7.28 -19.47 3.29
N TRP A 115 -6.81 -18.39 2.66
CA TRP A 115 -7.63 -17.28 2.24
C TRP A 115 -8.22 -17.47 0.85
N LYS A 116 -9.55 -17.31 0.74
CA LYS A 116 -10.23 -17.11 -0.53
C LYS A 116 -10.14 -15.62 -0.92
N PRO A 117 -10.03 -15.27 -2.22
CA PRO A 117 -9.95 -13.88 -2.68
C PRO A 117 -11.09 -12.99 -2.15
N SER A 118 -12.32 -13.51 -2.13
CA SER A 118 -13.48 -12.80 -1.57
C SER A 118 -13.39 -12.61 -0.05
N SER A 119 -12.97 -13.64 0.70
CA SER A 119 -12.80 -13.54 2.15
C SER A 119 -11.72 -12.54 2.56
N ALA A 120 -10.66 -12.40 1.74
CA ALA A 120 -9.62 -11.40 1.97
C ALA A 120 -10.18 -9.98 1.88
N VAL A 121 -11.10 -9.72 0.95
CA VAL A 121 -11.75 -8.41 0.78
C VAL A 121 -12.81 -8.15 1.85
N TRP A 122 -13.68 -9.12 2.14
CA TRP A 122 -14.74 -8.98 3.14
C TRP A 122 -14.21 -8.73 4.56
N GLY A 123 -12.98 -9.18 4.84
CA GLY A 123 -12.31 -8.92 6.12
C GLY A 123 -12.12 -7.43 6.43
N PHE A 124 -12.12 -6.54 5.44
CA PHE A 124 -11.93 -5.10 5.64
C PHE A 124 -13.20 -4.36 6.10
N PHE A 125 -14.39 -4.94 5.89
CA PHE A 125 -15.67 -4.28 6.18
C PHE A 125 -16.19 -4.55 7.59
N LEU A 126 -15.75 -5.62 8.23
CA LEU A 126 -16.17 -6.01 9.57
C LEU A 126 -15.22 -5.36 10.59
N PRO A 127 -15.67 -4.46 11.50
CA PRO A 127 -14.78 -3.60 12.29
C PRO A 127 -13.72 -4.33 13.11
N ILE A 128 -14.06 -5.44 13.76
CA ILE A 128 -13.10 -6.23 14.55
C ILE A 128 -12.19 -7.05 13.64
N VAL A 129 -12.75 -7.56 12.54
CA VAL A 129 -12.04 -8.42 11.59
C VAL A 129 -11.04 -7.59 10.77
N SER A 130 -11.36 -6.34 10.45
CA SER A 130 -10.51 -5.42 9.69
C SER A 130 -9.24 -5.05 10.44
N LEU A 131 -9.22 -5.23 11.77
CA LEU A 131 -8.06 -5.01 12.62
C LEU A 131 -6.98 -6.09 12.47
N PHE A 132 -7.35 -7.31 12.07
CA PHE A 132 -6.41 -8.44 12.02
C PHE A 132 -6.30 -9.10 10.65
N ARG A 133 -7.39 -9.15 9.87
CA ARG A 133 -7.42 -9.85 8.58
C ARG A 133 -6.45 -9.30 7.54
N PRO A 134 -6.33 -7.98 7.34
CA PRO A 134 -5.44 -7.44 6.32
C PRO A 134 -3.98 -7.85 6.57
N TYR A 135 -3.55 -7.77 7.83
CA TYR A 135 -2.23 -8.22 8.26
C TYR A 135 -2.03 -9.72 8.00
N GLN A 136 -2.97 -10.56 8.44
CA GLN A 136 -2.88 -12.01 8.26
C GLN A 136 -2.81 -12.39 6.77
N VAL A 137 -3.65 -11.79 5.93
CA VAL A 137 -3.65 -12.06 4.48
C VAL A 137 -2.31 -11.70 3.86
N LEU A 138 -1.77 -10.50 4.14
CA LEU A 138 -0.52 -10.05 3.53
C LEU A 138 0.70 -10.80 4.06
N ARG A 139 0.73 -11.14 5.35
CA ARG A 139 1.77 -11.98 5.94
C ARG A 139 1.77 -13.36 5.30
N ASP A 140 0.62 -14.02 5.26
CA ASP A 140 0.53 -15.39 4.74
C ASP A 140 0.78 -15.43 3.23
N VAL A 141 0.37 -14.40 2.48
CA VAL A 141 0.75 -14.24 1.07
C VAL A 141 2.26 -14.03 0.94
N HIS A 142 2.86 -13.19 1.77
CA HIS A 142 4.29 -12.91 1.72
C HIS A 142 5.14 -14.15 2.06
N GLU A 143 4.70 -14.95 3.03
CA GLU A 143 5.29 -16.25 3.38
C GLU A 143 5.09 -17.26 2.25
N ALA A 144 3.87 -17.37 1.71
CA ALA A 144 3.61 -18.25 0.59
C ALA A 144 4.46 -17.90 -0.62
N LEU A 145 4.76 -16.62 -0.85
CA LEU A 145 5.56 -16.11 -1.98
C LEU A 145 7.07 -16.07 -1.69
N ASP A 146 7.58 -16.80 -0.71
CA ASP A 146 9.03 -16.85 -0.48
C ASP A 146 9.75 -17.36 -1.74
N PRO A 147 10.61 -16.54 -2.38
CA PRO A 147 11.29 -16.96 -3.59
C PRO A 147 12.20 -18.17 -3.37
N ARG A 148 12.62 -18.45 -2.13
CA ARG A 148 13.53 -19.55 -1.81
C ARG A 148 12.92 -20.94 -2.02
N ASP A 149 11.59 -21.02 -2.08
CA ASP A 149 10.89 -22.29 -2.31
C ASP A 149 11.01 -22.76 -3.77
N VAL A 150 11.24 -21.84 -4.72
CA VAL A 150 11.43 -22.15 -6.13
C VAL A 150 12.84 -21.75 -6.54
N LEU A 151 13.63 -22.72 -6.97
CA LEU A 151 15.00 -22.48 -7.43
C LEU A 151 15.01 -21.46 -8.57
N PRO A 152 16.01 -20.56 -8.62
CA PRO A 152 16.12 -19.63 -9.74
C PRO A 152 16.25 -20.42 -11.05
N PRO A 153 15.59 -19.97 -12.14
CA PRO A 153 15.74 -20.58 -13.45
C PRO A 153 17.22 -20.70 -13.82
N THR A 154 17.55 -21.73 -14.58
CA THR A 154 18.89 -21.85 -15.16
C THR A 154 19.22 -20.56 -15.92
N ALA A 155 20.40 -20.01 -15.66
CA ALA A 155 20.84 -18.75 -16.26
C ALA A 155 20.72 -18.85 -17.78
N ARG A 156 19.89 -17.99 -18.38
CA ARG A 156 19.70 -17.97 -19.83
C ARG A 156 20.83 -17.17 -20.46
N VAL A 157 21.35 -17.70 -21.55
CA VAL A 157 22.29 -17.01 -22.42
C VAL A 157 21.54 -15.89 -23.12
N ASP A 158 22.00 -14.65 -22.95
CA ASP A 158 21.54 -13.53 -23.77
C ASP A 158 22.03 -13.74 -25.21
N ARG A 159 21.11 -14.08 -26.12
CA ARG A 159 21.43 -14.29 -27.53
C ARG A 159 21.68 -12.98 -28.27
N ASP A 160 21.15 -11.87 -27.76
CA ASP A 160 21.21 -10.55 -28.41
C ASP A 160 22.37 -9.70 -27.87
N ALA A 161 22.86 -9.96 -26.65
CA ALA A 161 24.10 -9.38 -26.12
C ALA A 161 25.38 -10.14 -26.54
N ALA A 162 25.26 -11.29 -27.20
CA ALA A 162 26.39 -12.08 -27.69
C ALA A 162 26.99 -11.45 -28.96
N GLY A 163 27.71 -10.33 -28.82
CA GLY A 163 28.52 -9.76 -29.90
C GLY A 163 29.78 -10.59 -30.25
N ASP A 164 30.17 -11.51 -29.37
CA ASP A 164 31.32 -12.42 -29.52
C ASP A 164 31.00 -13.79 -28.89
N TYR A 165 31.39 -14.88 -29.56
CA TYR A 165 31.23 -16.25 -29.05
C TYR A 165 31.99 -16.51 -27.75
N ARG A 166 32.94 -15.63 -27.39
CA ARG A 166 33.72 -15.71 -26.14
C ARG A 166 33.08 -14.98 -24.95
N SER A 167 32.06 -14.15 -25.16
CA SER A 167 31.36 -13.43 -24.08
C SER A 167 29.91 -13.87 -23.97
N VAL A 168 29.69 -14.93 -23.19
CA VAL A 168 28.34 -15.35 -22.79
C VAL A 168 27.92 -14.47 -21.62
N THR A 169 27.17 -13.40 -21.88
CA THR A 169 26.54 -12.62 -20.80
C THR A 169 25.37 -13.43 -20.27
N LEU A 170 25.55 -14.01 -19.07
CA LEU A 170 24.45 -14.63 -18.33
C LEU A 170 23.58 -13.52 -17.74
N ILE A 171 22.32 -13.42 -18.16
CA ILE A 171 21.36 -12.54 -17.48
C ILE A 171 20.95 -13.24 -16.20
N THR A 172 21.63 -12.94 -15.10
CA THR A 172 21.16 -13.28 -13.76
C THR A 172 20.29 -12.11 -13.28
N PRO A 173 18.96 -12.25 -13.23
CA PRO A 173 18.11 -11.18 -12.69
C PRO A 173 18.46 -10.92 -11.21
N PRO A 174 18.37 -9.67 -10.75
CA PRO A 174 18.72 -9.32 -9.37
C PRO A 174 17.80 -10.06 -8.39
N GLU A 175 18.39 -10.66 -7.35
CA GLU A 175 17.61 -11.28 -6.29
C GLU A 175 16.71 -10.23 -5.61
N PRO A 176 15.40 -10.48 -5.45
CA PRO A 176 14.55 -9.54 -4.71
C PRO A 176 15.03 -9.45 -3.27
N LYS A 177 15.26 -8.22 -2.81
CA LYS A 177 15.64 -7.98 -1.41
C LYS A 177 14.61 -8.62 -0.47
N PRO A 178 15.04 -9.35 0.57
CA PRO A 178 14.12 -9.94 1.51
C PRO A 178 13.38 -8.84 2.29
N LEU A 179 12.05 -8.82 2.23
CA LEU A 179 11.25 -8.10 3.22
C LEU A 179 11.06 -9.05 4.40
N SER A 180 11.36 -8.60 5.61
CA SER A 180 11.09 -9.37 6.83
C SER A 180 9.59 -9.34 7.14
N ASN A 181 9.05 -10.43 7.70
CA ASN A 181 7.64 -10.49 8.12
C ASN A 181 7.32 -9.41 9.18
N GLY A 182 8.34 -9.01 9.96
CA GLY A 182 8.26 -7.90 10.91
C GLY A 182 7.92 -6.56 10.26
N PHE A 183 8.35 -6.32 9.02
CA PHE A 183 8.03 -5.07 8.32
C PHE A 183 6.53 -4.90 8.08
N ILE A 184 5.84 -5.97 7.66
CA ILE A 184 4.38 -5.96 7.45
C ILE A 184 3.67 -5.71 8.80
N GLY A 185 4.20 -6.27 9.89
CA GLY A 185 3.69 -6.05 11.24
C GLY A 185 3.87 -4.61 11.72
N VAL A 186 5.03 -4.01 11.49
CA VAL A 186 5.30 -2.60 11.83
C VAL A 186 4.38 -1.67 11.05
N TRP A 187 4.29 -1.83 9.73
CA TRP A 187 3.37 -1.06 8.90
C TRP A 187 1.94 -1.12 9.43
N TRP A 188 1.45 -2.35 9.69
CA TRP A 188 0.10 -2.55 10.17
C TRP A 188 -0.13 -1.94 11.55
N GLY A 189 0.83 -2.09 12.47
CA GLY A 189 0.78 -1.49 13.80
C GLY A 189 0.71 0.04 13.75
N VAL A 190 1.52 0.67 12.89
CA VAL A 190 1.50 2.12 12.69
C VAL A 190 0.15 2.57 12.10
N TYR A 191 -0.38 1.84 11.11
CA TYR A 191 -1.69 2.14 10.53
C TYR A 191 -2.82 2.04 11.57
N VAL A 192 -2.82 1.00 12.40
CA VAL A 192 -3.81 0.84 13.47
C VAL A 192 -3.68 1.95 14.52
N ALA A 193 -2.46 2.29 14.92
CA ALA A 193 -2.22 3.38 15.85
C ALA A 193 -2.74 4.72 15.32
N ALA A 194 -2.52 4.99 14.02
CA ALA A 194 -3.05 6.18 13.37
C ALA A 194 -4.58 6.22 13.44
N ASN A 195 -5.26 5.13 13.07
CA ASN A 195 -6.74 5.06 13.12
C ASN A 195 -7.31 5.27 14.54
N ILE A 196 -6.64 4.74 15.56
CA ILE A 196 -7.03 4.95 16.96
C ILE A 196 -6.88 6.44 17.32
N LEU A 197 -5.74 7.05 16.97
CA LEU A 197 -5.47 8.45 17.26
C LEU A 197 -6.45 9.38 16.51
N SER A 198 -6.74 9.11 15.23
CA SER A 198 -7.76 9.85 14.47
C SER A 198 -9.12 9.78 15.13
N ARG A 199 -9.53 8.61 15.66
CA ARG A 199 -10.81 8.46 16.35
C ARG A 199 -10.86 9.27 17.65
N ILE A 200 -9.76 9.34 18.39
CA ILE A 200 -9.65 10.15 19.60
C ILE A 200 -9.73 11.64 19.23
N MET A 201 -8.96 12.10 18.25
CA MET A 201 -8.97 13.50 17.81
C MET A 201 -10.32 13.93 17.26
N ASN A 202 -11.02 13.06 16.51
CA ASN A 202 -12.37 13.32 16.02
C ASN A 202 -13.38 13.45 17.17
N ALA A 203 -13.25 12.63 18.22
CA ALA A 203 -14.10 12.74 19.41
C ALA A 203 -13.82 14.04 20.17
N SER A 204 -12.55 14.40 20.36
CA SER A 204 -12.14 15.68 20.97
C SER A 204 -12.66 16.88 20.18
N GLY A 205 -12.58 16.84 18.85
CA GLY A 205 -13.07 17.90 17.97
C GLY A 205 -14.59 18.12 18.05
N GLN A 206 -15.38 17.07 18.32
CA GLN A 206 -16.84 17.21 18.51
C GLN A 206 -17.22 17.86 19.84
N THR A 207 -16.32 17.83 20.83
CA THR A 207 -16.55 18.40 22.17
C THR A 207 -15.82 19.73 22.38
N ALA A 208 -14.97 20.16 21.43
CA ALA A 208 -14.21 21.39 21.52
C ALA A 208 -15.17 22.59 21.45
N THR A 209 -15.11 23.47 22.44
CA THR A 209 -15.97 24.67 22.51
C THR A 209 -15.18 25.95 22.81
N THR A 210 -13.92 25.83 23.20
CA THR A 210 -13.01 26.94 23.46
C THR A 210 -11.90 27.02 22.40
N VAL A 211 -11.27 28.20 22.28
CA VAL A 211 -10.11 28.41 21.37
C VAL A 211 -8.95 27.49 21.72
N ASP A 212 -8.70 27.27 23.01
CA ASP A 212 -7.68 26.34 23.50
C ASP A 212 -7.98 24.89 23.09
N ASP A 213 -9.24 24.45 23.20
CA ASP A 213 -9.65 23.11 22.79
C ASP A 213 -9.44 22.91 21.28
N VAL A 214 -9.84 23.89 20.46
CA VAL A 214 -9.66 23.85 19.00
C VAL A 214 -8.19 23.80 18.65
N SER A 215 -7.37 24.62 19.31
CA SER A 215 -5.91 24.66 19.10
C SER A 215 -5.26 23.34 19.48
N ALA A 216 -5.67 22.72 20.58
CA ALA A 216 -5.20 21.39 20.99
C ALA A 216 -5.60 20.31 19.97
N VAL A 217 -6.83 20.37 19.45
CA VAL A 217 -7.32 19.45 18.41
C VAL A 217 -6.53 19.61 17.11
N TYR A 218 -6.22 20.82 16.66
CA TYR A 218 -5.44 21.04 15.44
C TYR A 218 -4.00 20.54 15.58
N ASN A 219 -3.33 20.86 16.69
CA ASN A 219 -1.99 20.34 16.99
C ASN A 219 -1.97 18.80 17.04
N GLY A 220 -2.97 18.20 17.70
CA GLY A 220 -3.12 16.74 17.75
C GLY A 220 -3.36 16.12 16.38
N ASN A 221 -4.16 16.74 15.53
CA ASN A 221 -4.41 16.27 14.17
C ASN A 221 -3.19 16.41 13.24
N ILE A 222 -2.35 17.43 13.41
CA ILE A 222 -1.07 17.52 12.69
C ILE A 222 -0.17 16.33 13.06
N LEU A 223 -0.13 15.95 14.34
CA LEU A 223 0.60 14.74 14.78
C LEU A 223 0.02 13.47 14.16
N VAL A 224 -1.32 13.33 14.12
CA VAL A 224 -2.00 12.21 13.43
C VAL A 224 -1.57 12.14 11.97
N ASP A 225 -1.53 13.26 11.26
CA ASP A 225 -1.14 13.30 9.85
C ASP A 225 0.29 12.81 9.65
N VAL A 226 1.23 13.15 10.53
CA VAL A 226 2.60 12.63 10.47
C VAL A 226 2.61 11.10 10.61
N VAL A 227 1.85 10.54 11.55
CA VAL A 227 1.77 9.08 11.74
C VAL A 227 1.14 8.41 10.51
N ASP A 228 0.08 9.01 9.93
CA ASP A 228 -0.56 8.52 8.72
C ASP A 228 0.34 8.61 7.49
N LEU A 229 1.16 9.66 7.36
CA LEU A 229 2.17 9.78 6.31
C LEU A 229 3.18 8.63 6.39
N VAL A 230 3.65 8.30 7.60
CA VAL A 230 4.52 7.14 7.83
C VAL A 230 3.80 5.85 7.45
N ALA A 231 2.54 5.67 7.87
CA ALA A 231 1.74 4.50 7.52
C ALA A 231 1.58 4.34 5.99
N ALA A 232 1.33 5.43 5.26
CA ALA A 232 1.17 5.44 3.82
C ALA A 232 2.48 5.09 3.08
N VAL A 233 3.61 5.65 3.50
CA VAL A 233 4.93 5.32 2.94
C VAL A 233 5.26 3.84 3.16
N LEU A 234 4.99 3.32 4.35
CA LEU A 234 5.14 1.91 4.67
C LEU A 234 4.19 1.04 3.83
N ALA A 235 2.95 1.46 3.60
CA ALA A 235 1.99 0.78 2.73
C ALA A 235 2.50 0.67 1.29
N ILE A 236 3.03 1.76 0.72
CA ILE A 236 3.63 1.79 -0.62
C ILE A 236 4.76 0.77 -0.74
N ARG A 237 5.62 0.69 0.30
CA ARG A 237 6.70 -0.29 0.38
C ARG A 237 6.18 -1.73 0.44
N VAL A 238 5.10 -1.99 1.20
CA VAL A 238 4.46 -3.31 1.25
C VAL A 238 3.88 -3.71 -0.11
N VAL A 239 3.11 -2.83 -0.75
CA VAL A 239 2.49 -3.10 -2.07
C VAL A 239 3.56 -3.40 -3.12
N SER A 240 4.60 -2.56 -3.19
CA SER A 240 5.72 -2.72 -4.12
C SER A 240 6.52 -4.00 -3.82
N SER A 241 6.84 -4.17 -2.54
CA SER A 241 7.22 -5.40 -1.84
C SER A 241 6.67 -6.70 -2.42
N VAL A 242 5.39 -6.90 -2.12
CA VAL A 242 4.68 -8.13 -2.35
C VAL A 242 4.40 -8.34 -3.84
N THR A 243 4.15 -7.27 -4.59
CA THR A 243 3.97 -7.35 -6.05
C THR A 243 5.26 -7.80 -6.74
N ALA A 244 6.42 -7.24 -6.36
CA ALA A 244 7.72 -7.65 -6.90
C ALA A 244 8.03 -9.12 -6.59
N ARG A 245 7.67 -9.60 -5.39
CA ARG A 245 7.83 -11.01 -5.00
C ARG A 245 6.96 -11.96 -5.82
N LEU A 246 5.69 -11.60 -6.05
CA LEU A 246 4.84 -12.40 -6.92
C LEU A 246 5.40 -12.43 -8.35
N ALA A 247 5.81 -11.28 -8.88
CA ALA A 247 6.38 -11.20 -10.23
C ALA A 247 7.67 -12.03 -10.34
N GLU A 248 8.53 -11.99 -9.32
CA GLU A 248 9.71 -12.85 -9.23
C GLU A 248 9.32 -14.32 -9.26
N ARG A 249 8.44 -14.76 -8.37
CA ARG A 249 8.06 -16.17 -8.30
C ARG A 249 7.43 -16.64 -9.60
N PHE A 250 6.56 -15.82 -10.19
CA PHE A 250 5.99 -16.10 -11.49
C PHE A 250 7.07 -16.23 -12.56
N ARG A 251 8.07 -15.33 -12.58
CA ARG A 251 9.23 -15.44 -13.48
C ARG A 251 9.95 -16.76 -13.30
N ARG A 252 10.19 -17.20 -12.06
CA ARG A 252 10.85 -18.48 -11.77
C ARG A 252 10.04 -19.64 -12.34
N ILE A 253 8.75 -19.68 -12.07
CA ILE A 253 7.84 -20.71 -12.58
C ILE A 253 7.79 -20.68 -14.12
N ARG A 254 7.61 -19.51 -14.73
CA ARG A 254 7.41 -19.31 -16.18
C ARG A 254 8.60 -19.74 -17.03
N TYR A 255 9.81 -19.70 -16.47
CA TYR A 255 11.06 -19.97 -17.19
C TYR A 255 11.82 -21.22 -16.73
N THR A 256 11.29 -21.93 -15.74
CA THR A 256 11.77 -23.24 -15.27
C THR A 256 11.03 -24.34 -16.04
N THR A 257 11.67 -25.47 -16.34
CA THR A 257 11.00 -26.52 -17.10
C THR A 257 9.94 -27.22 -16.25
N PRO A 258 8.79 -27.65 -16.82
CA PRO A 258 7.74 -28.33 -16.05
C PRO A 258 8.24 -29.53 -15.24
N GLU A 259 9.12 -30.35 -15.81
CA GLU A 259 9.74 -31.50 -15.14
C GLU A 259 10.52 -31.08 -13.87
N SER A 260 11.25 -29.97 -13.94
CA SER A 260 12.00 -29.46 -12.79
C SER A 260 11.13 -28.78 -11.74
N LEU A 261 9.95 -28.25 -12.13
CA LEU A 261 8.93 -27.78 -11.19
C LEU A 261 8.27 -28.95 -10.46
N GLU A 262 7.92 -30.01 -11.18
CA GLU A 262 7.39 -31.25 -10.58
C GLU A 262 8.38 -31.88 -9.61
N ALA A 263 9.68 -31.91 -9.96
CA ALA A 263 10.74 -32.37 -9.06
C ALA A 263 10.88 -31.51 -7.79
N GLN A 264 10.51 -30.22 -7.86
CA GLN A 264 10.47 -29.31 -6.70
C GLN A 264 9.14 -29.39 -5.93
N GLY A 265 8.18 -30.19 -6.38
CA GLY A 265 6.83 -30.26 -5.79
C GLY A 265 5.94 -29.06 -6.13
N VAL A 266 6.33 -28.25 -7.12
CA VAL A 266 5.62 -27.03 -7.52
C VAL A 266 4.55 -27.37 -8.54
N SER A 267 3.28 -27.20 -8.17
CA SER A 267 2.14 -27.46 -9.07
C SER A 267 1.46 -26.16 -9.49
N ILE A 268 1.33 -25.95 -10.80
CA ILE A 268 0.57 -24.81 -11.35
C ILE A 268 -0.88 -25.26 -11.50
N ARG A 269 -1.78 -24.72 -10.66
CA ARG A 269 -3.23 -24.95 -10.79
C ARG A 269 -3.84 -24.09 -11.86
#